data_AF-L1KVA7-F1
#
_entry.id   AF-L1KVA7-F1
#
_cell.length_a   1.000
_cell.length_b   1.000
_cell.length_c   1.000
_cell.angle_alpha   90.00
_cell.angle_beta   90.00
_cell.angle_gamma   90.00
#
_symmetry.space_group_name_H-M   'P 1'
#
loop_
_entity.id
_entity.type
_entity.pdbx_description
1 polymer ?
#
loop_
_entity_poly.entity_id
_entity_poly.type
_entity_poly.pdbx_seq_one_letter_code
_entity_poly.pdbx_strand_id
1 'polypeptide(L)'
;MMDTELIHAVSDRGFDAIMTQDRNQLSNRNERDALIETGLHWIGHRQPDADGLLYIVNSTAAYLAAMPHILDEISNVTGAHAFHVRNLPLLKGQRVTVSRLKT
;
A
#
# COMPACT_ATOMS: atom_id res chain seq x y z
N MET A 1 -21.49 -8.51 3.81
CA MET A 1 -20.29 -9.33 3.51
C MET A 1 -19.29 -8.99 4.61
N MET A 2 -18.83 -9.98 5.36
CA MET A 2 -17.75 -9.78 6.34
C MET A 2 -16.40 -9.73 5.62
N ASP A 3 -15.39 -9.07 6.19
CA ASP A 3 -14.08 -8.90 5.53
C ASP A 3 -13.38 -10.23 5.20
N THR A 4 -13.59 -11.27 6.02
CA THR A 4 -13.12 -12.63 5.74
C THR A 4 -13.73 -13.22 4.47
N GLU A 5 -15.04 -13.04 4.26
CA GLU A 5 -15.72 -13.49 3.02
C GLU A 5 -15.17 -12.74 1.80
N LEU A 6 -14.85 -11.46 1.95
CA LEU A 6 -14.24 -10.66 0.89
C LEU A 6 -12.83 -11.17 0.56
N ILE A 7 -12.01 -11.50 1.55
CA ILE A 7 -10.65 -12.06 1.36
C ILE A 7 -10.71 -13.34 0.53
N HIS A 8 -11.60 -14.28 0.89
CA HIS A 8 -11.80 -15.50 0.10
C HIS A 8 -12.29 -15.18 -1.31
N ALA A 9 -13.30 -14.33 -1.47
CA ALA A 9 -13.82 -13.97 -2.79
C ALA A 9 -12.80 -13.28 -3.70
N VAL A 10 -11.87 -12.52 -3.14
CA VAL A 10 -10.76 -11.88 -3.88
C VAL A 10 -9.73 -12.94 -4.29
N SER A 11 -9.36 -13.85 -3.39
CA SER A 11 -8.48 -14.98 -3.72
C SER A 11 -9.08 -15.88 -4.81
N ASP A 12 -10.37 -16.23 -4.70
CA ASP A 12 -11.09 -17.05 -5.69
C ASP A 12 -11.15 -16.41 -7.09
N ARG A 13 -11.03 -15.07 -7.16
CA ARG A 13 -10.95 -14.33 -8.43
C ARG A 13 -9.54 -14.30 -9.02
N GLY A 14 -8.56 -14.90 -8.35
CA GLY A 14 -7.18 -15.02 -8.83
C GLY A 14 -6.32 -13.80 -8.58
N PHE A 15 -6.65 -12.96 -7.60
CA PHE A 15 -5.76 -11.87 -7.17
C PHE A 15 -4.69 -12.38 -6.21
N ASP A 16 -3.46 -11.86 -6.35
CA ASP A 16 -2.34 -12.23 -5.49
C ASP A 16 -2.30 -11.42 -4.19
N ALA A 17 -2.90 -10.23 -4.17
CA ALA A 17 -2.80 -9.31 -3.04
C ALA A 17 -4.02 -8.41 -2.89
N ILE A 18 -4.24 -7.92 -1.66
CA ILE A 18 -5.11 -6.77 -1.37
C ILE A 18 -4.29 -5.54 -1.02
N MET A 19 -4.82 -4.36 -1.36
CA MET A 19 -4.25 -3.07 -0.99
C MET A 19 -5.23 -2.34 -0.07
N THR A 20 -4.76 -1.89 1.09
CA THR A 20 -5.62 -1.24 2.08
C THR A 20 -4.90 -0.12 2.85
N GLN A 21 -5.68 0.80 3.41
CA GLN A 21 -5.21 1.78 4.40
C GLN A 21 -5.63 1.44 5.83
N ASP A 22 -6.37 0.35 6.03
CA ASP A 22 -6.73 -0.11 7.36
C ASP A 22 -5.52 -0.71 8.08
N ARG A 23 -5.10 -0.04 9.16
CA ARG A 23 -3.94 -0.43 9.96
C ARG A 23 -4.25 -1.49 11.00
N ASN A 24 -5.53 -1.75 11.27
CA ASN A 24 -5.98 -2.69 12.29
C ASN A 24 -6.34 -4.05 11.69
N GLN A 25 -6.39 -4.17 10.36
CA GLN A 25 -6.78 -5.41 9.68
C GLN A 25 -5.96 -6.62 10.14
N LEU A 26 -4.63 -6.48 10.19
CA LEU A 26 -3.73 -7.55 10.65
C LEU A 26 -3.80 -7.82 12.16
N SER A 27 -4.42 -6.92 12.93
CA SER A 27 -4.70 -7.14 14.36
C SER A 27 -5.98 -7.93 14.58
N ASN A 28 -6.88 -7.98 13.60
CA ASN A 28 -8.01 -8.89 13.61
C ASN A 28 -7.52 -10.30 13.26
N ARG A 29 -7.57 -11.20 14.24
CA ARG A 29 -7.11 -12.58 14.07
C ARG A 29 -7.82 -13.30 12.91
N ASN A 30 -9.13 -13.12 12.76
CA ASN A 30 -9.89 -13.85 11.75
C ASN A 30 -9.50 -13.41 10.33
N GLU A 31 -9.26 -12.12 10.11
CA GLU A 31 -8.84 -11.61 8.80
C GLU A 31 -7.40 -11.99 8.49
N ARG A 32 -6.51 -11.93 9.48
CA ARG A 32 -5.13 -12.40 9.32
C ARG A 32 -5.08 -13.89 8.99
N ASP A 33 -5.86 -14.70 9.71
CA ASP A 33 -5.91 -16.15 9.48
C ASP A 33 -6.49 -16.43 8.07
N ALA A 34 -7.50 -15.68 7.61
CA ALA A 34 -8.03 -15.79 6.25
C ALA A 34 -7.00 -15.41 5.15
N LEU A 35 -6.18 -14.38 5.37
CA LEU A 35 -5.06 -14.04 4.46
C LEU A 35 -4.05 -15.19 4.37
N ILE A 36 -3.70 -15.79 5.52
CA ILE A 36 -2.78 -16.93 5.58
C ILE A 36 -3.35 -18.14 4.83
N GLU A 37 -4.62 -18.48 5.08
CA GLU A 37 -5.30 -19.63 4.46
C GLU A 37 -5.41 -19.50 2.94
N THR A 38 -5.69 -18.29 2.45
CA THR A 38 -5.83 -18.01 1.01
C THR A 38 -4.49 -17.79 0.31
N GLY A 39 -3.40 -17.59 1.05
CA GLY A 39 -2.11 -17.18 0.51
C GLY A 39 -2.08 -15.74 0.01
N LEU A 40 -3.16 -14.97 0.18
CA LEU A 40 -3.32 -13.62 -0.33
C LEU A 40 -2.38 -12.65 0.41
N HIS A 41 -1.54 -11.93 -0.34
CA HIS A 41 -0.65 -10.93 0.24
C HIS A 41 -1.42 -9.70 0.72
N TRP A 42 -0.89 -9.04 1.74
CA TRP A 42 -1.44 -7.81 2.29
C TRP A 42 -0.50 -6.64 2.00
N ILE A 43 -1.01 -5.59 1.35
CA ILE A 43 -0.26 -4.38 1.06
C ILE A 43 -0.91 -3.20 1.79
N GLY A 44 -0.34 -2.84 2.93
CA GLY A 44 -0.81 -1.73 3.75
C GLY A 44 -0.12 -0.42 3.40
N HIS A 45 -0.90 0.66 3.32
CA HIS A 45 -0.38 2.01 3.17
C HIS A 45 -0.94 2.92 4.26
N ARG A 46 -0.06 3.50 5.07
CA ARG A 46 -0.52 4.52 6.03
C ARG A 46 -0.94 5.77 5.25
N GLN A 47 -2.17 6.23 5.48
CA GLN A 47 -2.67 7.50 4.97
C GLN A 47 -1.63 8.64 5.15
N PRO A 48 -1.23 9.34 4.07
CA PRO A 48 -0.38 10.52 4.16
C PRO A 48 -0.96 11.59 5.10
N ASP A 49 -0.08 12.25 5.85
CA ASP A 49 -0.41 13.45 6.63
C ASP A 49 -0.39 14.68 5.72
N ALA A 50 -1.30 14.70 4.75
CA ALA A 50 -1.46 15.74 3.75
C ALA A 50 -2.88 15.69 3.18
N ASP A 51 -3.35 16.83 2.65
CA ASP A 51 -4.70 16.97 2.11
C ASP A 51 -4.71 17.32 0.61
N GLY A 52 -5.88 17.16 -0.01
CA GLY A 52 -6.15 17.59 -1.38
C GLY A 52 -5.15 17.04 -2.40
N LEU A 53 -4.56 17.92 -3.21
CA LEU A 53 -3.60 17.50 -4.24
C LEU A 53 -2.34 16.87 -3.66
N LEU A 54 -1.89 17.31 -2.48
CA LEU A 54 -0.70 16.74 -1.85
C LEU A 54 -0.94 15.33 -1.33
N TYR A 55 -2.16 15.04 -0.86
CA TYR A 55 -2.60 13.68 -0.53
C TYR A 55 -2.49 12.74 -1.75
N ILE A 56 -3.05 13.16 -2.88
CA ILE A 56 -3.07 12.38 -4.12
C ILE A 56 -1.63 12.15 -4.60
N VAL A 57 -0.81 13.20 -4.64
CA VAL A 57 0.58 13.11 -5.07
C VAL A 57 1.38 12.16 -4.17
N ASN A 58 1.23 12.26 -2.85
CA ASN A 58 1.97 11.37 -1.94
C ASN A 58 1.55 9.92 -2.10
N SER A 59 0.24 9.65 -2.08
CA SER A 59 -0.29 8.29 -2.20
C SER A 59 0.16 7.64 -3.50
N THR A 60 0.00 8.33 -4.64
CA THR A 60 0.43 7.82 -5.94
C THR A 60 1.94 7.60 -5.99
N ALA A 61 2.74 8.58 -5.54
CA ALA A 61 4.19 8.46 -5.58
C ALA A 61 4.72 7.37 -4.64
N ALA A 62 4.11 7.18 -3.47
CA ALA A 62 4.47 6.11 -2.53
C ALA A 62 4.23 4.73 -3.14
N TYR A 63 3.09 4.50 -3.79
CA TYR A 63 2.83 3.24 -4.48
C TYR A 63 3.76 3.04 -5.68
N LEU A 64 3.94 4.05 -6.53
CA LEU A 64 4.85 3.94 -7.69
C LEU A 64 6.29 3.64 -7.27
N ALA A 65 6.75 4.19 -6.15
CA ALA A 65 8.07 3.90 -5.61
C ALA A 65 8.17 2.50 -4.98
N ALA A 66 7.10 2.00 -4.35
CA ALA A 66 7.12 0.72 -3.64
C ALA A 66 6.84 -0.49 -4.53
N MET A 67 5.97 -0.36 -5.54
CA MET A 67 5.44 -1.50 -6.31
C MET A 67 6.49 -2.36 -7.00
N PRO A 68 7.54 -1.81 -7.65
CA PRO A 68 8.56 -2.66 -8.27
C PRO A 68 9.22 -3.62 -7.27
N HIS A 69 9.46 -3.15 -6.05
CA HIS A 69 10.06 -3.96 -4.99
C HIS A 69 9.08 -4.98 -4.41
N ILE A 70 7.81 -4.59 -4.25
CA ILE A 70 6.77 -5.50 -3.74
C ILE A 70 6.52 -6.64 -4.74
N LEU A 71 6.41 -6.32 -6.03
CA LEU A 71 6.15 -7.32 -7.07
C LEU A 71 7.33 -8.29 -7.24
N ASP A 72 8.56 -7.79 -7.14
CA ASP A 72 9.76 -8.62 -7.11
C ASP A 72 9.74 -9.57 -5.91
N GLU A 73 9.46 -9.07 -4.71
CA GLU A 73 9.39 -9.91 -3.51
C GLU A 73 8.26 -10.95 -3.58
N ILE A 74 7.05 -10.56 -4.02
CA ILE A 74 5.91 -11.48 -4.20
C ILE A 74 6.29 -12.65 -5.12
N SER A 75 7.09 -12.40 -6.16
CA SER A 75 7.53 -13.44 -7.09
C SER A 75 8.53 -14.43 -6.49
N ASN A 76 9.13 -14.10 -5.33
CA ASN A 76 10.21 -14.86 -4.69
C ASN A 76 9.81 -15.50 -3.35
N VAL A 77 8.65 -15.17 -2.79
CA VAL A 77 8.18 -15.72 -1.51
C VAL A 77 7.12 -16.80 -1.68
N THR A 78 6.87 -17.58 -0.63
CA THR A 78 5.77 -18.57 -0.58
C THR A 78 4.81 -18.24 0.55
N GLY A 79 3.51 -18.34 0.28
CA GLY A 79 2.45 -18.01 1.24
C GLY A 79 2.27 -16.50 1.46
N ALA A 80 1.26 -16.16 2.25
CA ALA A 80 0.87 -14.77 2.49
C ALA A 80 1.96 -13.97 3.21
N HIS A 81 2.18 -12.73 2.75
CA HIS A 81 3.17 -11.80 3.30
C HIS A 81 2.58 -10.40 3.43
N ALA A 82 3.07 -9.62 4.41
CA ALA A 82 2.63 -8.27 4.67
C ALA A 82 3.66 -7.22 4.22
N PHE A 83 3.27 -6.42 3.23
CA PHE A 83 4.06 -5.33 2.68
C PHE A 83 3.55 -3.98 3.22
N HIS A 84 4.48 -3.12 3.60
CA HIS A 84 4.17 -1.83 4.22
C HIS A 84 4.68 -0.68 3.35
N VAL A 85 3.78 -0.07 2.58
CA VAL A 85 4.07 1.10 1.75
C VAL A 85 4.36 2.31 2.65
N ARG A 86 5.45 3.01 2.36
CA ARG A 86 5.92 4.16 3.12
C ARG A 86 5.63 5.45 2.34
N ASN A 87 5.12 6.45 3.06
CA ASN A 87 4.94 7.80 2.51
C ASN A 87 6.29 8.44 2.15
N LEU A 88 6.27 9.27 1.12
CA LEU A 88 7.43 10.05 0.71
C LEU A 88 7.42 11.43 1.39
N PRO A 89 8.59 12.00 1.72
CA PRO A 89 8.66 13.40 2.16
C PRO A 89 8.13 14.35 1.08
N LEU A 90 7.34 15.35 1.50
CA LEU A 90 6.73 16.38 0.64
C LEU A 90 7.39 17.76 0.80
N LEU A 91 8.68 17.80 1.13
CA LEU A 91 9.35 19.07 1.37
C LEU A 91 9.42 19.90 0.08
N LYS A 92 9.05 21.18 0.16
CA LYS A 92 9.05 22.11 -0.99
C LYS A 92 10.36 22.07 -1.79
N GLY A 93 11.50 22.06 -1.09
CA GLY A 93 12.84 22.04 -1.71
C GLY A 93 13.16 20.78 -2.52
N GLN A 94 12.38 19.70 -2.36
CA GLN A 94 12.52 18.48 -3.15
C GLN A 94 11.66 18.50 -4.42
N ARG A 95 10.90 19.57 -4.68
CA ARG A 95 9.94 19.66 -5.80
C ARG A 95 10.18 20.88 -6.66
N VAL A 96 10.52 22.02 -6.05
CA VAL A 96 10.69 23.28 -6.76
C VAL A 96 11.84 24.09 -6.18
N THR A 97 12.60 24.71 -7.07
CA THR A 97 13.52 25.81 -6.75
C THR A 97 12.83 27.12 -7.11
N VAL A 98 12.81 28.07 -6.18
CA VAL A 98 12.26 29.41 -6.42
C VAL A 98 13.41 30.40 -6.52
N SER A 99 13.55 31.04 -7.67
CA SER A 99 14.57 32.08 -7.90
C SER A 99 13.92 33.33 -8.49
N ARG A 100 14.49 34.49 -8.16
CA ARG A 100 14.10 35.77 -8.77
C ARG A 100 14.84 35.93 -10.09
N LEU A 101 14.10 36.20 -11.18
CA LEU A 101 14.71 36.57 -12.45
C LEU A 101 15.41 37.94 -12.32
N LYS A 102 16.63 38.06 -12.84
CA LYS A 102 17.36 39.34 -12.87
C LYS A 102 16.68 40.24 -13.91
N THR A 103 16.47 41.49 -13.52
CA THR A 103 16.04 42.58 -14.41
C THR A 103 17.27 43.27 -14.99
#